data_AF-A0A1J5WNV2-F1
#
_entry.id   AF-A0A1J5WNV2-F1
#
_cell.length_a   1.000
_cell.length_b   1.000
_cell.length_c   1.000
_cell.angle_alpha   90.00
_cell.angle_beta   90.00
_cell.angle_gamma   90.00
#
_symmetry.space_group_name_H-M   'P 1'
#
loop_
_entity.id
_entity.type
_entity.pdbx_description
1 polymer ?
#
loop_
_entity_poly.entity_id
_entity_poly.type
_entity_poly.pdbx_seq_one_letter_code
_entity_poly.pdbx_strand_id
1 'polypeptide(L)'
;MQQIVSTLTVSLKENKTVSDIWDDKTREDVLKENALASVLFVKKAFEETGTRFYRPDDSKTKMLKSEKVIERRKKAEKEREELEKKMKNERKKNVEKHDRRRKDGVEKKRKAIDDIKASRSGRKDNGKEVKQGGSRRDVKQGGNRKEVKQKGDRKEVKQRGDRKEMKQGGARREMKQRGARKEVNPKKKTFQKRSNSRQTKSK
;
A
#
# COMPACT_ATOMS: atom_id res chain seq x y z
N MET A 1 -28.07 5.18 39.37
CA MET A 1 -28.30 5.92 38.11
C MET A 1 -28.08 7.42 38.27
N GLN A 2 -28.60 8.08 39.31
CA GLN A 2 -28.43 9.54 39.50
C GLN A 2 -26.96 10.01 39.53
N GLN A 3 -26.04 9.22 40.11
CA GLN A 3 -24.60 9.54 40.09
C GLN A 3 -23.99 9.57 38.68
N ILE A 4 -24.50 8.79 37.73
CA ILE A 4 -23.97 8.77 36.36
C ILE A 4 -24.35 10.05 35.62
N VAL A 5 -25.56 10.56 35.85
CA VAL A 5 -26.03 11.81 35.23
C VAL A 5 -25.26 13.01 35.78
N SER A 6 -24.83 12.98 37.04
CA SER A 6 -24.04 14.06 37.63
C SER A 6 -22.57 14.04 37.23
N THR A 7 -21.93 12.87 37.15
CA THR A 7 -20.49 12.77 36.83
C THR A 7 -20.22 12.58 35.34
N LEU A 8 -21.19 12.05 34.59
CA LEU A 8 -21.06 11.65 33.18
C LEU A 8 -19.93 10.63 32.93
N THR A 9 -19.55 9.87 33.96
CA THR A 9 -18.51 8.85 33.90
C THR A 9 -19.12 7.46 34.03
N VAL A 10 -18.71 6.53 33.17
CA VAL A 10 -19.11 5.11 33.25
C VAL A 10 -17.86 4.24 33.29
N SER A 11 -17.85 3.31 34.23
CA SER A 11 -16.89 2.23 34.29
C SER A 11 -17.61 0.92 34.01
N LEU A 12 -17.20 0.21 32.96
CA LEU A 12 -17.73 -1.12 32.66
C LEU A 12 -17.09 -2.15 33.58
N LYS A 13 -17.91 -3.06 34.11
CA LYS A 13 -17.44 -4.15 34.98
C LYS A 13 -16.62 -5.19 34.21
N GLU A 14 -16.98 -5.42 32.95
CA GLU A 14 -16.33 -6.38 32.07
C GLU A 14 -15.96 -5.67 30.77
N ASN A 15 -14.66 -5.65 30.45
CA ASN A 15 -14.14 -5.14 29.19
C ASN A 15 -13.71 -6.33 28.34
N LYS A 16 -14.08 -6.30 27.06
CA LYS A 16 -13.55 -7.26 26.09
C LYS A 16 -12.03 -7.08 25.99
N THR A 17 -11.31 -8.20 25.98
CA THR A 17 -9.85 -8.24 25.86
C THR A 17 -9.46 -8.45 24.39
N VAL A 18 -8.29 -7.92 24.03
CA VAL A 18 -7.72 -8.08 22.69
C VAL A 18 -6.77 -9.27 22.71
N SER A 19 -6.92 -10.20 21.76
CA SER A 19 -6.06 -11.38 21.65
C SER A 19 -4.65 -11.04 21.14
N ASP A 20 -4.55 -10.15 20.15
CA ASP A 20 -3.29 -9.61 19.64
C ASP A 20 -3.25 -8.09 19.76
N ILE A 21 -2.39 -7.58 20.63
CA ILE A 21 -2.28 -6.15 20.94
C ILE A 21 -1.70 -5.35 19.77
N TRP A 22 -0.96 -6.01 18.87
CA TRP A 22 -0.27 -5.38 17.73
C TRP A 22 -1.12 -5.35 16.46
N ASP A 23 -2.20 -6.12 16.39
CA ASP A 23 -3.18 -5.97 15.33
C ASP A 23 -4.11 -4.79 15.65
N ASP A 24 -3.76 -3.64 15.06
CA ASP A 24 -4.52 -2.40 15.21
C ASP A 24 -6.01 -2.57 14.87
N LYS A 25 -6.35 -3.44 13.91
CA LYS A 25 -7.74 -3.59 13.48
C LYS A 25 -8.59 -4.24 14.57
N THR A 26 -8.15 -5.39 15.08
CA THR A 26 -8.87 -6.08 16.15
C THR A 26 -8.88 -5.26 17.44
N ARG A 27 -7.77 -4.57 17.77
CA ARG A 27 -7.72 -3.65 18.90
C ARG A 27 -8.75 -2.52 18.78
N GLU A 28 -8.83 -1.86 17.63
CA GLU A 28 -9.80 -0.79 17.38
C GLU A 28 -11.25 -1.29 17.44
N ASP A 29 -11.52 -2.49 16.94
CA ASP A 29 -12.86 -3.05 16.98
C ASP A 29 -13.30 -3.37 18.42
N VAL A 30 -12.42 -3.96 19.25
CA VAL A 30 -12.69 -4.17 20.69
C VAL A 30 -12.92 -2.84 21.42
N LEU A 31 -12.13 -1.81 21.12
CA LEU A 31 -12.31 -0.47 21.71
C LEU A 31 -13.68 0.13 21.34
N LYS A 32 -14.11 0.00 20.08
CA LYS A 32 -15.44 0.45 19.64
C LYS A 32 -16.55 -0.29 20.37
N GLU A 33 -16.41 -1.60 20.56
CA GLU A 33 -17.43 -2.40 21.26
C GLU A 33 -17.57 -1.98 22.73
N ASN A 34 -16.45 -1.82 23.45
CA ASN A 34 -16.46 -1.33 24.83
C ASN A 34 -17.02 0.10 24.92
N ALA A 35 -16.66 0.98 23.98
CA ALA A 35 -17.22 2.33 23.92
C ALA A 35 -18.74 2.31 23.66
N LEU A 36 -19.20 1.46 22.74
CA LEU A 36 -20.62 1.32 22.41
C LEU A 36 -21.42 0.79 23.59
N ALA A 37 -20.91 -0.22 24.30
CA ALA A 37 -21.55 -0.75 25.51
C ALA A 37 -21.71 0.34 26.58
N SER A 38 -20.67 1.16 26.77
CA SER A 38 -20.70 2.30 27.70
C SER A 38 -21.75 3.34 27.29
N VAL A 39 -21.81 3.69 25.99
CA VAL A 39 -22.78 4.66 25.46
C VAL A 39 -24.22 4.17 25.61
N LEU A 40 -24.49 2.88 25.34
CA LEU A 40 -25.82 2.29 25.54
C LEU A 40 -26.24 2.31 27.01
N PHE A 41 -25.30 2.03 27.91
CA PHE A 41 -25.56 2.10 29.35
C PHE A 41 -25.90 3.53 29.80
N VAL A 42 -25.14 4.54 29.36
CA VAL A 42 -25.46 5.96 29.62
C VAL A 42 -26.81 6.34 29.03
N LYS A 43 -27.08 5.96 27.78
CA LYS A 43 -28.34 6.25 27.11
C LYS A 43 -29.54 5.77 27.95
N LYS A 44 -29.49 4.53 28.45
CA LYS A 44 -30.54 3.98 29.32
C LYS A 44 -30.71 4.82 30.61
N ALA A 45 -29.61 5.22 31.24
CA ALA A 45 -29.66 6.08 32.43
C ALA A 45 -30.29 7.46 32.16
N PHE A 46 -30.05 8.02 30.97
CA PHE A 46 -30.66 9.30 30.56
C PHE A 46 -32.16 9.16 30.27
N GLU A 47 -32.56 8.07 29.62
CA GLU A 47 -33.98 7.76 29.35
C GLU A 47 -34.76 7.58 30.67
N GLU A 48 -34.20 6.88 31.65
CA GLU A 48 -34.82 6.70 32.98
C GLU A 48 -34.99 8.01 33.75
N THR A 49 -34.14 9.01 33.52
CA THR A 49 -34.25 10.33 34.16
C THR A 49 -35.08 11.32 33.35
N GLY A 50 -35.59 10.93 32.18
CA GLY A 50 -36.31 11.82 31.27
C GLY A 50 -35.43 12.89 30.62
N THR A 51 -34.09 12.74 30.69
CA THR A 51 -33.15 13.72 30.12
C THR A 51 -32.91 13.42 28.64
N ARG A 52 -32.91 14.45 27.79
CA ARG A 52 -32.68 14.30 26.35
C ARG A 52 -31.24 13.86 26.06
N PHE A 53 -31.08 12.68 25.45
CA PHE A 53 -29.77 12.15 25.06
C PHE A 53 -29.30 12.60 23.67
N TYR A 54 -30.23 12.68 22.71
CA TYR A 54 -29.90 12.99 21.32
C TYR A 54 -29.89 14.48 21.03
N ARG A 55 -28.86 14.91 20.30
CA ARG A 55 -28.80 16.25 19.71
C ARG A 55 -29.79 16.35 18.53
N PRO A 56 -30.72 17.32 18.50
CA PRO A 56 -31.59 17.55 17.35
C PRO A 56 -30.81 17.94 16.10
N ASP A 57 -31.27 17.49 14.93
CA ASP A 57 -30.66 17.83 13.63
C ASP A 57 -30.75 19.34 13.32
N ASP A 58 -31.80 20.00 13.79
CA ASP A 58 -32.02 21.45 13.60
C ASP A 58 -31.12 22.34 14.47
N SER A 59 -30.30 21.75 15.34
CA SER A 59 -29.47 22.53 16.26
C SER A 59 -28.26 23.15 15.56
N LYS A 60 -28.27 24.49 15.44
CA LYS A 60 -27.22 25.29 14.79
C LYS A 60 -26.00 25.59 15.69
N THR A 61 -25.66 24.67 16.59
CA THR A 61 -24.49 24.84 17.46
C THR A 61 -23.18 24.66 16.69
N LYS A 62 -22.16 25.43 17.05
CA LYS A 62 -20.84 25.36 16.41
C LYS A 62 -20.22 23.98 16.61
N MET A 63 -19.91 23.31 15.50
CA MET A 63 -19.27 22.00 15.50
C MET A 63 -17.75 22.07 15.63
N LEU A 64 -17.15 21.01 16.17
CA LEU A 64 -15.69 20.87 16.27
C LEU A 64 -15.01 20.93 14.90
N LYS A 65 -15.67 20.39 13.87
CA LYS A 65 -15.23 20.45 12.47
C LYS A 65 -16.22 21.28 11.67
N SER A 66 -15.71 22.22 10.87
CA SER A 66 -16.53 22.99 9.93
C SER A 66 -17.11 22.09 8.85
N GLU A 67 -18.30 22.42 8.35
CA GLU A 67 -18.97 21.74 7.24
C GLU A 67 -18.05 21.59 6.01
N LYS A 68 -17.33 22.66 5.65
CA LYS A 68 -16.34 22.64 4.55
C LYS A 68 -15.30 21.52 4.66
N VAL A 69 -14.87 21.18 5.87
CA VAL A 69 -13.89 20.09 6.10
C VAL A 69 -14.56 18.73 5.91
N ILE A 70 -15.80 18.58 6.36
CA ILE A 70 -16.56 17.33 6.19
C ILE A 70 -16.86 17.10 4.71
N GLU A 71 -17.28 18.13 3.98
CA GLU A 71 -17.55 18.06 2.53
C GLU A 71 -16.31 17.69 1.73
N ARG A 72 -15.16 18.33 2.01
CA ARG A 72 -13.89 18.00 1.35
C ARG A 72 -13.51 16.53 1.54
N ARG A 73 -13.72 15.98 2.75
CA ARG A 73 -13.46 14.56 3.02
C ARG A 73 -14.40 13.65 2.24
N LYS A 74 -15.71 13.94 2.25
CA LYS A 74 -16.71 13.18 1.48
C LYS A 74 -16.41 13.18 -0.02
N LYS A 75 -16.01 14.34 -0.57
CA LYS A 75 -15.63 14.47 -1.98
C LYS A 75 -14.39 13.62 -2.30
N ALA A 76 -13.34 13.73 -1.48
CA ALA A 76 -12.12 12.94 -1.65
C ALA A 76 -12.36 11.43 -1.54
N GLU A 77 -13.28 11.00 -0.68
CA GLU A 77 -13.67 9.59 -0.54
C GLU A 77 -14.39 9.06 -1.78
N LYS A 78 -15.34 9.83 -2.33
CA LYS A 78 -16.01 9.50 -3.60
C LYS A 78 -15.02 9.39 -4.75
N GLU A 79 -14.10 10.34 -4.87
CA GLU A 79 -13.06 10.32 -5.91
C GLU A 79 -12.16 9.08 -5.79
N ARG A 80 -11.80 8.68 -4.56
CA ARG A 80 -11.04 7.45 -4.31
C ARG A 80 -11.82 6.20 -4.72
N GLU A 81 -13.10 6.12 -4.37
CA GLU A 81 -13.95 4.97 -4.72
C GLU A 81 -14.10 4.84 -6.25
N GLU A 82 -14.29 5.96 -6.95
CA GLU A 82 -14.33 5.98 -8.41
C GLU A 82 -13.02 5.54 -9.06
N LEU A 83 -11.89 6.02 -8.54
CA LEU A 83 -10.56 5.58 -8.99
C LEU A 83 -10.35 4.08 -8.76
N GLU A 84 -10.77 3.56 -7.60
CA GLU A 84 -10.68 2.12 -7.32
C GLU A 84 -11.53 1.29 -8.29
N LYS A 85 -12.75 1.74 -8.59
CA LYS A 85 -13.62 1.10 -9.60
C LYS A 85 -12.96 1.12 -10.98
N LYS A 86 -12.38 2.24 -11.40
CA LYS A 86 -11.64 2.36 -12.67
C LYS A 86 -10.47 1.39 -12.72
N MET A 87 -9.65 1.34 -11.66
CA MET A 87 -8.50 0.42 -11.57
C MET A 87 -8.93 -1.06 -11.59
N LYS A 88 -10.01 -1.42 -10.90
CA LYS A 88 -10.55 -2.80 -10.93
C LYS A 88 -11.04 -3.17 -12.34
N ASN A 89 -11.73 -2.26 -13.02
CA ASN A 89 -12.20 -2.48 -14.38
C ASN A 89 -11.05 -2.61 -15.38
N GLU A 90 -10.02 -1.78 -15.24
CA GLU A 90 -8.82 -1.87 -16.09
C GLU A 90 -8.06 -3.18 -15.86
N ARG A 91 -7.89 -3.60 -14.60
CA ARG A 91 -7.31 -4.92 -14.27
C ARG A 91 -8.08 -6.06 -14.91
N LYS A 92 -9.42 -6.04 -14.84
CA LYS A 92 -10.28 -7.05 -15.47
C LYS A 92 -10.08 -7.10 -17.00
N LYS A 93 -10.08 -5.94 -17.67
CA LYS A 93 -9.84 -5.85 -19.13
C LYS A 93 -8.46 -6.40 -19.50
N ASN A 94 -7.44 -6.12 -18.70
CA ASN A 94 -6.08 -6.61 -18.96
C ASN A 94 -5.96 -8.13 -18.78
N VAL A 95 -6.58 -8.70 -17.74
CA VAL A 95 -6.65 -10.16 -17.54
C VAL A 95 -7.37 -10.81 -18.71
N GLU A 96 -8.52 -10.29 -19.11
CA GLU A 96 -9.28 -10.82 -20.24
C GLU A 96 -8.50 -10.78 -21.55
N LYS A 97 -7.82 -9.66 -21.83
CA LYS A 97 -6.95 -9.52 -23.01
C LYS A 97 -5.79 -10.52 -23.01
N HIS A 98 -5.21 -10.76 -21.84
CA HIS A 98 -4.15 -11.76 -21.69
C HIS A 98 -4.68 -13.17 -21.95
N ASP A 99 -5.84 -13.51 -21.41
CA ASP A 99 -6.45 -14.84 -21.61
C ASP A 99 -6.86 -15.09 -23.06
N ARG A 100 -7.42 -14.07 -23.75
CA ARG A 100 -7.69 -14.14 -25.20
C ARG A 100 -6.41 -14.44 -25.99
N ARG A 101 -5.32 -13.70 -25.74
CA ARG A 101 -4.02 -13.94 -26.38
C ARG A 101 -3.47 -15.34 -26.12
N ARG A 102 -3.65 -15.88 -24.91
CA ARG A 102 -3.24 -17.25 -24.60
C ARG A 102 -4.05 -18.27 -25.40
N LYS A 103 -5.38 -18.11 -25.48
CA LYS A 103 -6.25 -19.00 -26.26
C LYS A 103 -5.88 -18.97 -27.73
N ASP A 104 -5.75 -17.79 -28.33
CA ASP A 104 -5.37 -17.63 -29.74
C ASP A 104 -3.99 -18.25 -30.02
N GLY A 105 -3.04 -18.06 -29.10
CA GLY A 105 -1.70 -18.64 -29.20
C GLY A 105 -1.71 -20.17 -29.13
N VAL A 106 -2.58 -20.76 -28.29
CA VAL A 106 -2.76 -22.21 -28.20
C VAL A 106 -3.43 -22.76 -29.46
N GLU A 107 -4.46 -22.09 -29.96
CA GLU A 107 -5.17 -22.51 -31.18
C GLU A 107 -4.26 -22.47 -32.41
N LYS A 108 -3.48 -21.40 -32.58
CA LYS A 108 -2.47 -21.31 -33.66
C LYS A 108 -1.43 -22.43 -33.57
N LYS A 109 -0.97 -22.77 -32.36
CA LYS A 109 -0.06 -23.91 -32.15
C LYS A 109 -0.72 -25.24 -32.48
N ARG A 110 -1.99 -25.45 -32.13
CA ARG A 110 -2.75 -26.66 -32.48
C ARG A 110 -2.86 -26.83 -33.99
N LYS A 111 -3.31 -25.79 -34.71
CA LYS A 111 -3.40 -25.78 -36.17
C LYS A 111 -2.06 -26.13 -36.82
N ALA A 112 -0.97 -25.48 -36.38
CA ALA A 112 0.37 -25.78 -36.90
C ALA A 112 0.81 -27.23 -36.65
N ILE A 113 0.46 -27.82 -35.49
CA ILE A 113 0.75 -29.23 -35.20
C ILE A 113 -0.05 -30.15 -36.12
N ASP A 114 -1.32 -29.83 -36.37
CA ASP A 114 -2.19 -30.63 -37.23
C ASP A 114 -1.74 -30.57 -38.70
N ASP A 115 -1.32 -29.40 -39.19
CA ASP A 115 -0.71 -29.23 -40.53
C ASP A 115 0.59 -30.06 -40.68
N ILE A 116 1.44 -30.07 -39.65
CA ILE A 116 2.67 -30.90 -39.61
C ILE A 116 2.32 -32.40 -39.64
N LYS A 117 1.28 -32.82 -38.92
CA LYS A 117 0.84 -34.22 -38.93
C LYS A 117 0.31 -34.64 -40.31
N ALA A 118 -0.54 -33.81 -40.93
CA ALA A 118 -1.13 -34.08 -42.24
C ALA A 118 -0.05 -34.18 -43.35
N SER A 119 0.94 -33.28 -43.32
CA SER A 119 2.07 -33.33 -44.26
C SER A 119 2.99 -34.54 -44.02
N ARG A 120 3.06 -35.07 -42.80
CA ARG A 120 3.82 -36.29 -42.47
C ARG A 120 3.10 -37.58 -42.89
N SER A 121 1.76 -37.64 -42.80
CA SER A 121 0.99 -38.80 -43.27
C SER A 121 0.96 -38.88 -44.80
N GLY A 122 0.81 -37.77 -45.51
CA GLY A 122 0.83 -37.75 -46.99
C GLY A 122 2.17 -38.10 -47.64
N ARG A 123 3.28 -38.04 -46.89
CA ARG A 123 4.60 -38.52 -47.36
C ARG A 123 4.80 -40.02 -47.18
N LYS A 124 3.94 -40.71 -46.43
CA LYS A 124 4.11 -42.14 -46.14
C LYS A 124 3.63 -43.04 -47.29
N ASP A 125 2.82 -42.51 -48.21
CA ASP A 125 2.21 -43.29 -49.30
C ASP A 125 2.83 -43.03 -50.69
N ASN A 126 3.76 -42.07 -50.82
CA ASN A 126 4.42 -41.72 -52.10
C ASN A 126 5.95 -41.99 -52.11
N GLY A 127 6.44 -42.85 -51.21
CA GLY A 127 7.83 -43.29 -51.16
C GLY A 127 7.96 -44.75 -51.60
N LYS A 128 8.12 -44.95 -52.91
CA LYS A 128 8.60 -46.18 -53.56
C LYS A 128 9.69 -46.87 -52.73
N GLU A 129 9.66 -48.20 -52.73
CA GLU A 129 10.76 -49.09 -52.36
C GLU A 129 12.11 -48.52 -52.77
N VAL A 130 12.88 -47.99 -51.82
CA VAL A 130 14.31 -47.80 -52.01
C VAL A 130 14.95 -49.09 -51.54
N LYS A 131 15.30 -49.94 -52.51
CA LYS A 131 16.10 -51.14 -52.33
C LYS A 131 17.23 -50.87 -51.33
N GLN A 132 17.34 -51.72 -50.32
CA GLN A 132 18.52 -51.81 -49.45
C GLN A 132 19.72 -52.25 -50.31
N GLY A 133 20.34 -51.29 -50.99
CA GLY A 133 21.59 -51.47 -51.70
C GLY A 133 22.71 -50.85 -50.86
N GLY A 134 23.52 -51.70 -50.25
CA GLY A 134 24.70 -51.27 -49.51
C GLY A 134 25.62 -50.40 -50.37
N SER A 135 25.89 -49.19 -49.89
CA SER A 135 27.19 -48.56 -50.11
C SER A 135 27.50 -47.77 -48.86
N ARG A 136 28.37 -48.35 -48.02
CA ARG A 136 29.13 -47.61 -47.02
C ARG A 136 29.87 -46.51 -47.78
N ARG A 137 29.34 -45.29 -47.75
CA ARG A 137 30.14 -44.10 -47.96
C ARG A 137 30.24 -43.42 -46.62
N ASP A 138 31.45 -43.47 -46.08
CA ASP A 138 31.90 -42.73 -44.92
C ASP A 138 31.61 -41.25 -45.09
N VAL A 139 30.43 -40.80 -44.65
CA VAL A 139 30.20 -39.39 -44.38
C VAL A 139 30.71 -39.17 -42.97
N LYS A 140 31.98 -38.76 -42.91
CA LYS A 140 32.62 -38.16 -41.75
C LYS A 140 31.56 -37.42 -40.92
N GLN A 141 31.38 -37.82 -39.66
CA GLN A 141 30.81 -36.96 -38.62
C GLN A 141 31.76 -35.76 -38.45
N GLY A 142 31.76 -34.86 -39.42
CA GLY A 142 32.30 -33.53 -39.29
C GLY A 142 31.35 -32.78 -38.38
N GLY A 143 31.71 -32.72 -37.10
CA GLY A 143 31.02 -31.94 -36.11
C GLY A 143 30.98 -30.48 -36.53
N ASN A 144 29.92 -30.09 -37.23
CA ASN A 144 29.46 -28.72 -37.22
C ASN A 144 28.41 -28.63 -36.11
N ARG A 145 28.89 -28.48 -34.87
CA ARG A 145 28.18 -27.65 -33.88
C ARG A 145 28.01 -26.29 -34.53
N LYS A 146 26.94 -26.10 -35.29
CA LYS A 146 26.34 -24.77 -35.39
C LYS A 146 25.74 -24.52 -34.01
N GLU A 147 26.58 -24.00 -33.12
CA GLU A 147 26.12 -23.18 -32.02
C GLU A 147 25.16 -22.17 -32.64
N VAL A 148 23.86 -22.44 -32.52
CA VAL A 148 22.90 -21.36 -32.55
C VAL A 148 23.22 -20.58 -31.28
N LYS A 149 24.15 -19.63 -31.41
CA LYS A 149 24.24 -18.50 -30.51
C LYS A 149 22.83 -17.94 -30.51
N GLN A 150 22.06 -18.28 -29.48
CA GLN A 150 21.04 -17.38 -28.99
C GLN A 150 21.80 -16.09 -28.70
N LYS A 151 21.84 -15.20 -29.68
CA LYS A 151 21.88 -13.78 -29.40
C LYS A 151 20.58 -13.53 -28.63
N GLY A 152 20.65 -13.76 -27.33
CA GLY A 152 19.89 -12.98 -26.40
C GLY A 152 20.31 -11.56 -26.69
N ASP A 153 19.53 -10.88 -27.52
CA ASP A 153 19.45 -9.43 -27.47
C ASP A 153 18.84 -9.13 -26.09
N ARG A 154 19.67 -9.26 -25.04
CA ARG A 154 19.61 -8.34 -23.93
C ARG A 154 19.85 -6.99 -24.57
N LYS A 155 18.77 -6.34 -25.01
CA LYS A 155 18.67 -4.91 -24.79
C LYS A 155 18.69 -4.75 -23.27
N GLU A 156 19.90 -4.73 -22.72
CA GLU A 156 20.20 -3.83 -21.64
C GLU A 156 19.76 -2.46 -22.14
N VAL A 157 18.54 -2.09 -21.80
CA VAL A 157 18.26 -0.68 -21.60
C VAL A 157 19.16 -0.33 -20.43
N LYS A 158 20.40 0.08 -20.76
CA LYS A 158 21.16 1.00 -19.94
C LYS A 158 20.19 2.15 -19.71
N GLN A 159 19.49 2.12 -18.58
CA GLN A 159 19.01 3.34 -17.99
C GLN A 159 20.28 4.16 -17.83
N ARG A 160 20.50 5.09 -18.78
CA ARG A 160 21.25 6.30 -18.52
C ARG A 160 20.60 6.87 -17.28
N GLY A 161 21.20 6.55 -16.14
CA GLY A 161 21.11 7.41 -14.98
C GLY A 161 21.71 8.72 -15.46
N ASP A 162 20.85 9.64 -15.89
CA ASP A 162 21.19 11.04 -15.81
C ASP A 162 21.44 11.31 -14.33
N ARG A 163 22.72 11.18 -13.95
CA ARG A 163 23.30 11.85 -12.82
C ARG A 163 22.97 13.33 -13.00
N LYS A 164 21.84 13.77 -12.45
CA LYS A 164 21.81 15.10 -11.86
C LYS A 164 22.63 14.99 -10.59
N GLU A 165 23.90 15.39 -10.72
CA GLU A 165 24.72 15.83 -9.61
C GLU A 165 23.94 16.86 -8.80
N MET A 166 23.26 16.42 -7.75
CA MET A 166 22.92 17.33 -6.68
C MET A 166 24.17 17.43 -5.82
N LYS A 167 24.93 18.50 -6.06
CA LYS A 167 26.05 18.94 -5.22
C LYS A 167 25.61 18.83 -3.76
N GLN A 168 26.12 17.84 -3.03
CA GLN A 168 26.16 17.88 -1.57
C GLN A 168 27.22 18.93 -1.19
N GLY A 169 26.81 20.20 -1.30
CA GLY A 169 27.46 21.31 -0.63
C GLY A 169 27.26 21.13 0.88
N GLY A 170 28.36 21.04 1.60
CA GLY A 170 28.38 20.61 2.99
C GLY A 170 27.66 21.51 3.98
N ALA A 171 27.22 20.88 5.06
CA ALA A 171 27.27 21.45 6.40
C ALA A 171 27.42 20.29 7.39
N ARG A 172 28.67 20.03 7.81
CA ARG A 172 28.95 19.30 9.05
C ARG A 172 28.15 19.94 10.18
N ARG A 173 27.28 19.19 10.84
CA ARG A 173 27.00 19.38 12.26
C ARG A 173 27.11 18.02 12.94
N GLU A 174 28.27 17.81 13.54
CA GLU A 174 28.54 16.75 14.51
C GLU A 174 27.50 16.84 15.62
N MET A 175 26.65 15.82 15.75
CA MET A 175 25.91 15.60 16.99
C MET A 175 26.70 14.58 17.81
N LYS A 176 27.57 15.09 18.70
CA LYS A 176 28.19 14.26 19.74
C LYS A 176 27.10 13.77 20.68
N GLN A 177 26.74 12.51 20.56
CA GLN A 177 26.16 11.75 21.67
C GLN A 177 27.20 11.72 22.80
N ARG A 178 26.83 12.22 23.97
CA ARG A 178 27.50 11.83 25.22
C ARG A 178 26.44 11.71 26.31
N GLY A 179 26.12 10.47 26.64
CA GLY A 179 25.40 10.16 27.86
C GLY A 179 26.28 10.44 29.07
N ALA A 180 25.66 10.96 30.13
CA ALA A 180 26.09 10.76 31.50
C ALA A 180 24.90 10.96 32.44
N ARG A 181 24.66 9.91 33.23
CA ARG A 181 23.80 9.80 34.40
C ARG A 181 24.19 10.80 35.52
N LYS A 182 23.28 10.91 36.51
CA LYS A 182 23.40 11.50 37.87
C LYS A 182 23.06 13.00 37.97
N GLU A 183 22.43 13.54 39.01
CA GLU A 183 21.76 13.10 40.25
C GLU A 183 21.05 14.38 40.78
N VAL A 184 19.95 14.21 41.51
CA VAL A 184 19.41 15.00 42.65
C VAL A 184 19.59 16.55 42.72
N ASN A 185 18.45 17.24 42.87
CA ASN A 185 18.16 18.63 43.34
C ASN A 185 19.06 19.16 44.51
N PRO A 186 18.96 20.43 45.01
CA PRO A 186 18.48 21.73 44.50
C PRO A 186 19.44 22.93 44.84
N LYS A 187 19.11 24.17 44.39
CA LYS A 187 19.37 25.52 45.00
C LYS A 187 19.99 26.58 44.07
N LYS A 188 19.25 27.68 43.96
CA LYS A 188 19.64 29.10 43.81
C LYS A 188 21.03 29.42 43.23
N LYS A 189 21.06 30.19 42.14
CA LYS A 189 21.78 31.47 42.05
C LYS A 189 21.30 32.29 40.85
N THR A 190 20.89 33.50 41.17
CA THR A 190 20.53 34.62 40.31
C THR A 190 21.67 35.02 39.38
N PHE A 191 21.38 35.31 38.10
CA PHE A 191 22.22 36.21 37.30
C PHE A 191 21.36 37.08 36.40
N GLN A 192 21.29 38.35 36.82
CA GLN A 192 20.74 39.51 36.17
C GLN A 192 21.58 39.85 34.93
N LYS A 193 20.97 40.12 33.78
CA LYS A 193 21.66 40.80 32.67
C LYS A 193 20.77 41.84 31.99
N ARG A 194 20.82 43.02 32.61
CA ARG A 194 20.77 44.40 32.10
C ARG A 194 20.17 44.65 30.70
N SER A 195 19.08 45.41 30.74
CA SER A 195 18.50 46.26 29.69
C SER A 195 19.52 47.28 29.13
N ASN A 196 19.49 47.48 27.82
CA ASN A 196 20.15 48.60 27.14
C ASN A 196 19.08 49.45 26.42
N SER A 197 18.63 50.52 27.08
CA SER A 197 17.96 51.65 26.44
C SER A 197 19.01 52.72 26.14
N ARG A 198 19.25 53.00 24.84
CA ARG A 198 20.01 54.16 24.39
C ARG A 198 19.03 55.20 23.85
N GLN A 199 18.73 56.19 24.69
CA GLN A 199 18.29 57.53 24.29
C GLN A 199 19.41 58.50 24.67
N THR A 200 19.87 59.29 23.69
CA THR A 200 20.56 60.60 23.74
C THR A 200 21.04 60.87 22.31
N LYS A 201 21.02 62.06 21.71
CA LYS A 201 20.62 63.43 22.10
C LYS A 201 20.64 64.32 20.83
N SER A 202 19.94 65.45 20.91
CA SER A 202 20.18 66.74 20.20
C SER A 202 19.84 66.79 18.69
N LYS A 203 19.29 67.88 18.14
CA LYS A 203 19.25 69.30 18.53
C LYS A 203 17.87 69.91 18.30
#